data_AF-A0A371ARM2-F1
#
_entry.id   AF-A0A371ARM2-F1
#
_cell.length_a   1.000
_cell.length_b   1.000
_cell.length_c   1.000
_cell.angle_alpha   90.00
_cell.angle_beta   90.00
_cell.angle_gamma   90.00
#
_symmetry.space_group_name_H-M   'P 1'
#
loop_
_entity.id
_entity.type
_entity.pdbx_description
1 polymer ?
#
loop_
_entity_poly.entity_id
_entity_poly.type
_entity_poly.pdbx_seq_one_letter_code
_entity_poly.pdbx_strand_id
1 'polypeptide(L)' 'MNKEFENYILNRCEAELLKNNEYKNIQKKLAYASKNADINVYIELSLYMQIIIMKICYKLAIKDTFHFVLD' A
#
# COMPACT_ATOMS: atom_id res chain seq x y z
N MET A 1 -16.38 14.94 -2.37
CA MET A 1 -16.06 13.50 -2.27
C MET A 1 -16.54 13.06 -0.89
N ASN A 2 -17.46 12.10 -0.81
CA ASN A 2 -18.10 11.71 0.46
C ASN A 2 -17.04 11.00 1.34
N LYS A 3 -16.86 11.40 2.60
CA LYS A 3 -15.92 10.77 3.56
C LYS A 3 -16.12 9.25 3.66
N GLU A 4 -17.35 8.76 3.45
CA GLU A 4 -17.65 7.33 3.44
C GLU A 4 -16.97 6.60 2.28
N PHE A 5 -16.87 7.24 1.11
CA PHE A 5 -16.21 6.69 -0.07
C PHE A 5 -14.68 6.65 0.11
N GLU A 6 -14.10 7.70 0.68
CA GLU A 6 -12.67 7.74 1.02
C GLU A 6 -12.31 6.63 2.01
N ASN A 7 -13.11 6.47 3.08
CA ASN A 7 -12.94 5.41 4.06
C ASN A 7 -13.10 4.01 3.45
N TYR A 8 -14.07 3.84 2.55
CA TYR A 8 -14.28 2.57 1.84
C TYR A 8 -13.04 2.17 1.02
N ILE A 9 -12.49 3.11 0.25
CA ILE A 9 -11.28 2.88 -0.55
C ILE A 9 -10.08 2.59 0.35
N LEU A 10 -9.87 3.38 1.41
CA LEU A 10 -8.77 3.20 2.35
C LEU A 10 -8.80 1.82 3.00
N ASN A 11 -9.94 1.41 3.56
CA ASN A 11 -10.09 0.12 4.23
C ASN A 11 -9.79 -1.06 3.28
N ARG A 12 -10.20 -0.97 2.02
CA ARG A 12 -9.93 -2.02 1.02
C ARG A 12 -8.47 -2.05 0.59
N CYS A 13 -7.86 -0.88 0.40
CA CYS A 13 -6.42 -0.75 0.17
C CYS A 13 -5.62 -1.42 1.29
N GLU A 14 -5.93 -1.10 2.55
CA GLU A 14 -5.27 -1.70 3.71
C GLU A 14 -5.44 -3.21 3.75
N ALA A 15 -6.65 -3.72 3.51
CA ALA A 15 -6.93 -5.16 3.51
C ALA A 15 -6.10 -5.91 2.45
N GLU A 16 -5.91 -5.34 1.26
CA GLU A 16 -5.11 -5.96 0.20
C GLU A 16 -3.60 -5.84 0.44
N LEU A 17 -3.14 -4.72 1.00
CA LEU A 17 -1.75 -4.58 1.45
C LEU A 17 -1.39 -5.65 2.48
N LEU A 18 -2.29 -5.90 3.45
CA LEU A 18 -2.12 -6.93 4.46
C LEU A 18 -2.21 -8.36 3.91
N LYS A 19 -2.63 -8.58 2.67
CA LYS A 19 -2.54 -9.89 1.99
C LYS A 19 -1.28 -10.02 1.14
N ASN A 20 -0.63 -8.91 0.80
CA ASN A 20 0.53 -8.90 -0.07
C ASN A 20 1.82 -9.31 0.69
N ASN A 21 2.42 -10.44 0.30
CA ASN A 21 3.62 -10.98 0.94
C ASN A 21 4.85 -10.10 0.73
N GLU A 22 4.95 -9.44 -0.42
CA GLU A 22 6.07 -8.55 -0.74
C GLU A 22 6.04 -7.31 0.15
N TYR A 23 4.87 -6.69 0.31
CA TYR A 23 4.64 -5.59 1.24
C TYR A 23 5.04 -5.96 2.68
N LYS A 24 4.58 -7.12 3.19
CA LYS A 24 4.97 -7.63 4.51
C LYS A 24 6.48 -7.85 4.65
N ASN A 25 7.12 -8.36 3.60
CA ASN A 25 8.55 -8.61 3.61
C ASN A 25 9.34 -7.29 3.70
N ILE A 26 8.91 -6.27 2.95
CA ILE A 26 9.54 -4.94 2.98
C ILE A 26 9.33 -4.27 4.34
N GLN A 27 8.16 -4.39 4.95
CA GLN A 27 7.94 -3.91 6.33
C GLN A 27 8.92 -4.54 7.33
N LYS A 28 9.14 -5.87 7.26
CA LYS A 28 10.11 -6.55 8.12
C LYS A 28 11.54 -6.06 7.89
N LYS A 29 11.93 -5.87 6.63
CA LYS A 29 13.26 -5.34 6.27
C LYS A 29 13.44 -3.89 6.72
N LEU A 30 12.41 -3.05 6.60
CA LEU A 30 12.41 -1.67 7.12
C LEU A 30 12.59 -1.64 8.62
N ALA A 31 11.86 -2.48 9.36
CA ALA A 31 12.01 -2.60 10.81
C ALA A 31 13.43 -3.02 11.19
N TYR A 32 14.04 -3.95 10.43
CA TYR A 32 15.42 -4.34 10.63
C TYR A 32 16.41 -3.21 10.32
N ALA A 33 16.27 -2.52 9.19
CA ALA A 33 17.15 -1.40 8.81
C ALA A 33 17.07 -0.26 9.84
N SER A 34 15.87 0.08 10.29
CA SER A 34 15.64 1.07 11.35
C SER A 34 16.31 0.66 12.66
N LYS A 35 16.15 -0.59 13.10
CA LYS A 35 16.78 -1.12 14.31
C LYS A 35 18.31 -1.03 14.26
N ASN A 36 18.91 -1.22 13.09
CA ASN A 36 20.36 -1.16 12.89
C ASN A 36 20.88 0.23 12.49
N ALA A 37 20.01 1.25 12.48
CA ALA A 37 20.34 2.61 12.02
C ALA A 37 20.94 2.67 10.60
N ASP A 38 20.58 1.74 9.71
CA ASP A 38 21.00 1.74 8.31
C ASP A 38 20.06 2.64 7.49
N ILE A 39 20.39 3.94 7.47
CA ILE A 39 19.56 4.97 6.84
C ILE A 39 19.43 4.79 5.33
N ASN A 40 20.48 4.32 4.64
CA ASN A 40 20.49 4.19 3.20
C ASN A 40 19.55 3.05 2.77
N VAL A 41 19.66 1.90 3.41
CA VAL A 41 18.77 0.77 3.17
C VAL A 41 17.34 1.11 3.58
N TYR A 42 17.15 1.85 4.66
CA TYR A 42 15.81 2.30 5.07
C TYR A 42 15.15 3.19 4.01
N ILE A 43 15.88 4.16 3.43
CA ILE A 43 15.36 5.04 2.38
C ILE A 43 14.99 4.24 1.14
N GLU A 44 15.88 3.35 0.67
CA GLU A 44 15.63 2.52 -0.51
C GLU A 44 14.39 1.63 -0.34
N LEU A 45 14.30 0.93 0.79
CA LEU A 45 13.15 0.09 1.11
C LEU A 45 11.86 0.90 1.26
N SER A 46 11.93 2.14 1.75
CA SER A 46 10.78 3.02 1.89
C SER A 46 10.22 3.42 0.53
N LEU A 47 11.09 3.78 -0.41
CA LEU A 47 10.72 4.06 -1.80
C LEU A 47 10.08 2.83 -2.45
N TYR A 48 10.68 1.66 -2.26
CA TYR A 48 10.12 0.43 -2.79
C TYR A 48 8.74 0.10 -2.19
N MET A 49 8.57 0.33 -0.88
CA MET A 49 7.28 0.16 -0.22
C MET A 49 6.21 1.09 -0.80
N GLN A 50 6.54 2.35 -1.08
CA GLN A 50 5.62 3.30 -1.71
C GLN A 50 5.16 2.82 -3.09
N ILE A 51 6.07 2.27 -3.90
CA ILE A 51 5.73 1.72 -5.22
C ILE A 51 4.75 0.55 -5.09
N ILE A 52 4.96 -0.35 -4.12
CA ILE A 52 4.04 -1.48 -3.87
C ILE A 52 2.66 -0.97 -3.45
N ILE A 53 2.61 -0.01 -2.52
CA ILE A 53 1.36 0.61 -2.06
C ILE A 53 0.60 1.21 -3.24
N MET A 54 1.28 2.04 -4.04
CA MET A 54 0.69 2.67 -5.22
C MET A 54 0.14 1.64 -6.20
N LYS A 55 0.90 0.59 -6.53
CA LYS A 55 0.45 -0.46 -7.46
C LYS A 55 -0.81 -1.16 -6.98
N ILE A 56 -0.87 -1.53 -5.70
CA ILE A 56 -2.03 -2.24 -5.12
C ILE A 56 -3.25 -1.33 -5.09
N CYS A 57 -3.10 -0.12 -4.54
CA CYS A 57 -4.20 0.83 -4.43
C CYS A 57 -4.73 1.29 -5.79
N TYR A 58 -3.84 1.55 -6.75
CA TYR A 58 -4.26 1.95 -8.10
C TYR A 58 -5.01 0.84 -8.82
N LYS A 59 -4.56 -0.42 -8.68
CA LYS A 59 -5.27 -1.57 -9.26
C LYS A 59 -6.66 -1.76 -8.64
N LEU A 60 -6.83 -1.48 -7.35
CA LEU A 60 -8.13 -1.49 -6.69
C LEU A 60 -9.02 -0.34 -7.17
N ALA A 61 -8.48 0.88 -7.21
CA ALA A 61 -9.20 2.05 -7.68
C ALA A 61 -9.75 1.85 -9.10
N ILE A 62 -8.95 1.27 -10.01
CA ILE A 62 -9.42 0.90 -11.37
C ILE A 62 -10.60 -0.06 -11.30
N LYS A 63 -10.50 -1.15 -10.51
CA LYS A 63 -11.60 -2.12 -10.36
C LYS A 63 -12.87 -1.46 -9.82
N ASP A 64 -12.71 -0.56 -8.86
CA ASP A 64 -13.83 0.12 -8.21
C ASP A 64 -14.48 1.13 -9.16
N THR A 65 -13.70 1.85 -9.99
CA THR A 65 -14.27 2.73 -11.03
C THR A 65 -15.14 1.98 -12.03
N PHE A 66 -14.81 0.73 -12.37
CA PHE A 66 -15.70 -0.08 -13.23
C PHE A 66 -16.99 -0.52 -12.52
N HIS A 67 -17.00 -0.57 -11.20
CA HIS A 67 -18.17 -0.96 -10.42
C HIS A 67 -19.16 0.20 -10.22
N PHE A 68 -18.67 1.45 -10.15
CA PHE A 68 -19.51 2.64 -9.91
C PHE A 68 -19.89 3.44 -11.16
N VAL A 69 -19.28 3.17 -12.32
CA VAL A 69 -19.57 3.89 -13.59
C VAL A 69 -20.59 3.14 -14.46
N LEU A 70 -20.94 1.90 -14.13
CA LEU A 70 -21.84 1.04 -14.92
C LEU A 70 -23.20 0.74 -14.26
N ASP A 71 -23.51 1.40 -13.14
CA ASP A 71 -24.86 1.39 -12.52
C ASP A 71 -25.60 2.70 -12.80
#